data_AF-A0A8C0NEU2-F1
#
_entry.id   AF-A0A8C0NEU2-F1
#
_cell.length_a   1.000
_cell.length_b   1.000
_cell.length_c   1.000
_cell.angle_alpha   90.00
_cell.angle_beta   90.00
_cell.angle_gamma   90.00
#
_symmetry.space_group_name_H-M   'P 1'
#
loop_
_entity.id
_entity.type
_entity.pdbx_description
1 polymer ?
#
loop_
_entity_poly.entity_id
_entity_poly.type
_entity_poly.pdbx_seq_one_letter_code
_entity_poly.pdbx_strand_id
1 'polypeptide(L)' 'MAHKEAAFDDAVEERVINEEYKIWKKNTPFLYDLVMTHALEWPSLTAQWLPDVTRPEGKDFISVWVSW' A
#
# COMPACT_ATOMS: atom_id res chain seq x y z
N MET A 1 -3.00 -31.29 -14.43
CA MET A 1 -3.85 -30.43 -15.29
C MET A 1 -4.34 -29.23 -14.48
N ALA A 2 -5.14 -29.44 -13.42
CA ALA A 2 -5.66 -28.36 -12.56
C ALA A 2 -4.61 -27.37 -12.01
N HIS A 3 -3.46 -27.84 -11.48
CA HIS A 3 -2.41 -26.94 -10.97
C HIS A 3 -1.73 -26.11 -12.09
N LYS A 4 -1.71 -26.63 -13.33
CA LYS A 4 -1.11 -25.92 -14.46
C LYS A 4 -2.06 -24.84 -14.99
N GLU A 5 -3.36 -25.12 -14.95
CA GLU A 5 -4.41 -24.14 -15.27
C GLU A 5 -4.44 -23.03 -14.22
N ALA A 6 -4.44 -23.36 -12.92
CA ALA A 6 -4.38 -22.38 -11.84
C ALA A 6 -3.14 -21.46 -11.96
N ALA A 7 -1.96 -22.03 -12.19
CA ALA A 7 -0.74 -21.22 -12.37
C ALA A 7 -0.77 -20.34 -13.64
N PHE A 8 -1.52 -20.73 -14.68
CA PHE A 8 -1.70 -19.91 -15.87
C PHE A 8 -2.64 -18.73 -15.58
N ASP A 9 -3.74 -18.99 -14.88
CA ASP A 9 -4.71 -17.97 -14.48
C ASP A 9 -4.06 -16.93 -13.54
N ASP A 10 -3.28 -17.38 -12.54
CA ASP A 10 -2.50 -16.51 -11.64
C ASP A 10 -1.55 -15.58 -12.43
N ALA A 11 -0.87 -16.11 -13.45
CA ALA A 11 0.05 -15.32 -14.27
C ALA A 11 -0.65 -14.28 -15.15
N VAL A 12 -1.86 -14.57 -15.62
CA VAL A 12 -2.68 -13.58 -16.34
C VAL A 12 -3.16 -12.49 -15.38
N GLU A 13 -3.63 -12.87 -14.20
CA GLU A 13 -4.08 -11.94 -13.16
C GLU A 13 -2.95 -11.02 -12.69
N GLU A 14 -1.76 -11.55 -12.42
CA GLU A 14 -0.59 -10.75 -12.01
C GLU A 14 -0.23 -9.68 -13.05
N ARG A 15 -0.36 -10.00 -14.34
CA ARG A 15 -0.11 -9.02 -15.42
C ARG A 15 -1.11 -7.89 -15.41
N VAL A 16 -2.40 -8.20 -15.22
CA VAL A 16 -3.48 -7.20 -15.13
C VAL A 16 -3.26 -6.31 -13.92
N ILE A 17 -3.01 -6.89 -12.73
CA ILE A 17 -2.73 -6.16 -11.49
C ILE A 17 -1.56 -5.17 -11.69
N ASN A 18 -0.49 -5.61 -12.35
CA ASN A 18 0.68 -4.77 -12.62
C ASN A 18 0.39 -3.60 -13.58
N GLU A 19 -0.45 -3.79 -14.59
CA GLU A 19 -0.84 -2.73 -15.53
C GLU A 19 -1.75 -1.70 -14.86
N GLU A 20 -2.75 -2.16 -14.10
CA GLU A 20 -3.66 -1.30 -13.34
C GLU A 20 -2.91 -0.48 -12.28
N TYR A 21 -1.99 -1.11 -11.53
CA TYR A 21 -1.16 -0.42 -10.55
C TYR A 21 -0.32 0.70 -11.20
N LYS A 22 0.23 0.48 -12.39
CA LYS A 22 1.01 1.51 -13.12
C LYS A 22 0.13 2.68 -13.54
N ILE A 23 -1.09 2.42 -13.99
CA ILE A 23 -2.06 3.47 -14.36
C ILE A 23 -2.46 4.26 -13.11
N TRP A 24 -2.85 3.57 -12.04
CA TRP A 24 -3.19 4.18 -10.75
C TRP A 24 -2.06 5.08 -10.25
N LYS A 25 -0.82 4.59 -10.27
CA LYS A 25 0.36 5.34 -9.80
C LYS A 25 0.63 6.61 -10.61
N LYS A 26 0.38 6.60 -11.93
CA LYS A 26 0.46 7.80 -12.78
C LYS A 26 -0.63 8.81 -12.43
N ASN A 27 -1.80 8.33 -12.02
CA ASN A 27 -2.94 9.17 -11.71
C ASN A 27 -2.97 9.65 -10.25
N THR A 28 -2.16 9.08 -9.35
CA THR A 28 -2.11 9.42 -7.92
C THR A 28 -2.07 10.93 -7.64
N PRO A 29 -1.26 11.76 -8.32
CA PRO A 29 -1.21 13.20 -8.05
C PRO A 29 -2.52 13.95 -8.33
N PHE A 30 -3.41 13.37 -9.14
CA PHE A 30 -4.73 13.94 -9.43
C PHE A 30 -5.82 13.40 -8.50
N LEU A 31 -5.56 12.27 -7.84
CA LEU A 31 -6.55 11.53 -7.05
C LEU A 31 -6.43 11.77 -5.55
N TYR A 32 -5.23 12.04 -5.04
CA TYR A 32 -4.95 12.11 -3.61
C TYR A 32 -4.02 13.28 -3.29
N ASP A 33 -4.29 13.98 -2.19
CA ASP A 33 -3.39 15.00 -1.66
C ASP A 33 -2.14 14.40 -0.99
N LEU A 34 -2.25 13.18 -0.45
CA LEU A 34 -1.17 12.45 0.20
C LEU A 34 -1.30 10.94 -0.04
N VAL A 35 -0.20 10.30 -0.46
CA VAL A 35 -0.06 8.85 -0.48
C VAL A 35 1.29 8.48 0.13
N MET A 36 1.27 7.56 1.09
CA MET A 36 2.46 7.00 1.71
C MET A 36 2.45 5.49 1.51
N THR A 37 3.53 4.94 0.96
CA THR A 37 3.69 3.51 0.76
C THR A 37 4.96 3.04 1.45
N HIS A 38 4.84 2.00 2.28
CA HIS A 38 5.97 1.42 3.02
C HIS A 38 5.93 -0.11 2.88
N ALA A 39 7.04 -0.71 2.47
CA ALA A 39 7.19 -2.16 2.43
C ALA A 39 7.62 -2.66 3.81
N LEU A 40 6.75 -3.41 4.47
CA LEU A 40 7.06 -4.05 5.75
C LEU A 40 8.01 -5.24 5.55
N GLU A 41 8.78 -5.56 6.59
CA GLU A 41 9.65 -6.75 6.58
C GLU A 41 8.82 -8.03 6.48
N TRP A 42 7.71 -8.09 7.20
CA TRP A 42 6.79 -9.21 7.22
C TRP A 42 5.36 -8.75 6.95
N PRO A 43 4.51 -9.57 6.32
CA PRO A 43 3.12 -9.24 6.12
C PRO A 43 2.42 -9.12 7.48
N SER A 44 1.81 -7.98 7.72
CA SER A 44 0.95 -7.81 8.88
C SER A 44 -0.46 -8.31 8.59
N LEU A 45 -1.09 -8.91 9.60
CA LEU A 45 -2.48 -9.33 9.57
C LEU A 45 -3.43 -8.31 10.23
N THR A 46 -2.89 -7.25 10.84
CA THR A 46 -3.66 -6.24 11.60
C THR A 46 -3.10 -4.85 11.37
N ALA A 47 -3.93 -3.82 11.26
CA ALA A 47 -3.48 -2.44 11.23
C ALA A 47 -4.35 -1.58 12.16
N GLN A 48 -3.74 -0.86 13.09
CA GLN A 48 -4.46 0.01 14.02
C GLN A 48 -3.68 1.31 14.28
N TRP A 49 -4.38 2.44 14.14
CA TRP A 49 -3.87 3.73 14.59
C TRP A 49 -3.93 3.81 16.12
N LEU A 50 -2.81 4.23 16.73
CA LEU A 50 -2.79 4.56 18.14
C LEU A 50 -3.30 6.00 18.35
N PRO A 51 -3.90 6.31 19.51
CA PRO A 51 -4.49 7.63 19.76
C PRO A 51 -3.45 8.75 19.92
N ASP A 52 -2.20 8.39 20.17
CA ASP A 52 -1.13 9.36 20.42
C ASP A 52 -0.68 10.05 19.14
N VAL A 53 -0.77 11.37 19.14
CA VAL A 53 -0.36 12.25 18.04
C VAL A 53 0.66 13.25 18.56
N THR A 54 1.87 13.24 18.01
CA THR A 54 2.92 14.18 18.41
C THR A 54 3.13 15.26 17.36
N ARG A 55 3.15 16.53 17.79
CA ARG A 55 3.45 17.70 16.97
C ARG A 55 4.72 18.36 17.49
N PRO A 56 5.89 18.10 16.88
CA PRO A 56 7.13 18.69 17.35
C PRO A 56 7.15 20.21 17.12
N GLU A 57 7.63 20.99 18.10
CA GLU A 57 7.73 22.44 17.97
C GLU A 57 8.65 22.83 16.81
N GLY A 58 8.20 23.79 15.98
CA GLY A 58 8.96 24.27 14.83
C GLY A 58 9.08 23.26 13.68
N LYS A 59 8.24 22.22 13.63
CA LYS A 59 8.18 21.25 12.53
C LYS A 59 6.80 21.23 11.87
N ASP A 60 6.78 21.09 10.55
CA ASP A 60 5.56 21.08 9.74
C ASP A 60 5.04 19.65 9.47
N PHE A 61 5.27 18.72 10.40
CA PHE A 61 4.75 17.35 10.30
C PHE A 61 4.13 16.89 11.61
N ILE A 62 3.23 15.92 11.48
CA ILE A 62 2.61 15.23 12.60
C ILE A 62 3.15 13.81 12.60
N SER A 63 3.55 13.28 13.75
CA SER A 63 3.86 11.86 13.89
C SER A 63 2.67 11.14 14.52
N VAL A 64 2.36 10.01 13.91
CA VAL A 64 1.29 9.10 14.27
C VAL A 64 1.87 7.69 14.28
N TRP A 65 1.43 6.89 15.23
CA TRP A 65 1.87 5.51 15.34
C TRP A 65 0.79 4.59 14.79
N VAL A 66 1.23 3.61 14.01
CA VAL A 66 0.39 2.50 13.56
C VAL A 66 1.00 1.24 14.14
N SER A 67 0.20 0.44 14.84
CA SER A 67 0.58 -0.92 15.15
C SER A 67 0.23 -1.79 13.95
N TRP A 68 1.25 -2.45 13.40
CA TRP A 68 1.15 -3.49 12.38
C TRP A 68 1.90 -4.72 12.85
#